data_AF-A0A454CZG8-F1
#
_entry.id   AF-A0A454CZG8-F1
#
_cell.length_a   1.000
_cell.length_b   1.000
_cell.length_c   1.000
_cell.angle_alpha   90.00
_cell.angle_beta   90.00
_cell.angle_gamma   90.00
#
_symmetry.space_group_name_H-M   'P 1'
#
loop_
_entity.id
_entity.type
_entity.pdbx_description
1 polymer ?
#
loop_
_entity_poly.entity_id
_entity_poly.type
_entity_poly.pdbx_seq_one_letter_code
_entity_poly.pdbx_strand_id
1 'polypeptide(L)'
;MTSFFYGHPLTDELFGLPLDIYLTPGLVHHWSSDVQSSSTEYVVAIKAYYTFNWPTKWRFGVAEGMSYIDNITYIEATEMEEKGYTPSNLLNYLDFSVDVNVGDLFNQKDWENMWVGYSLHHRSAIFENASQFGRIKGGSNYNTIYFQYDF
;
A
#
# COMPACT_ATOMS: atom_id res chain seq x y z
N MET A 1 5.77 10.67 -2.75
CA MET A 1 4.71 9.82 -3.34
C MET A 1 3.37 10.25 -2.78
N THR A 2 2.29 10.13 -3.55
CA THR A 2 0.91 10.34 -3.10
C THR A 2 0.08 9.15 -3.55
N SER A 3 -0.81 8.64 -2.70
CA SER A 3 -1.60 7.46 -3.02
C SER A 3 -3.06 7.59 -2.59
N PHE A 4 -3.91 6.97 -3.40
CA PHE A 4 -5.34 6.85 -3.18
C PHE A 4 -5.74 5.38 -3.33
N PHE A 5 -6.53 4.89 -2.39
CA PHE A 5 -7.03 3.53 -2.37
C PHE A 5 -8.56 3.51 -2.26
N TYR A 6 -9.15 2.45 -2.81
CA TYR A 6 -10.56 2.14 -2.65
C TYR A 6 -10.67 0.82 -1.88
N GLY A 7 -11.35 0.83 -0.74
CA GLY A 7 -11.58 -0.36 0.07
C GLY A 7 -12.94 -0.97 -0.26
N HIS A 8 -12.94 -2.18 -0.81
CA HIS A 8 -14.14 -3.00 -0.96
C HIS A 8 -14.18 -4.06 0.15
N PRO A 9 -15.17 -4.03 1.05
CA PRO A 9 -15.24 -4.97 2.18
C PRO A 9 -15.46 -6.40 1.67
N LEU A 10 -14.73 -7.35 2.25
CA LEU A 10 -14.85 -8.79 1.94
C LEU A 10 -15.45 -9.57 3.12
N THR A 11 -15.02 -9.25 4.33
CA THR A 11 -15.51 -9.85 5.59
C THR A 11 -15.12 -8.95 6.76
N ASP A 12 -15.88 -8.98 7.85
CA ASP A 12 -15.63 -8.29 9.12
C ASP A 12 -15.00 -9.20 10.18
N GLU A 13 -14.80 -10.48 9.84
CA GLU A 13 -14.17 -11.48 10.69
C GLU A 13 -13.14 -12.32 9.91
N LEU A 14 -12.00 -12.60 10.56
CA LEU A 14 -11.00 -13.55 10.08
C LEU A 14 -10.62 -14.54 11.19
N PHE A 15 -10.93 -15.82 10.99
CA PHE A 15 -10.65 -16.92 11.94
C PHE A 15 -11.18 -16.68 13.38
N GLY A 16 -12.36 -16.07 13.56
CA GLY A 16 -12.89 -15.73 14.89
C GLY A 16 -12.38 -14.42 15.47
N LEU A 17 -11.44 -13.74 14.80
CA LEU A 17 -10.91 -12.45 15.22
C LEU A 17 -11.66 -11.30 14.54
N PRO A 18 -11.91 -10.18 15.25
CA PRO A 18 -12.55 -8.99 14.69
C PRO A 18 -11.55 -8.22 13.82
N LEU A 19 -11.30 -8.76 12.63
CA LEU A 19 -10.40 -8.20 11.64
C LEU A 19 -11.18 -7.95 10.36
N ASP A 20 -11.36 -6.68 10.01
CA ASP A 20 -12.02 -6.30 8.78
C ASP A 20 -11.07 -6.55 7.60
N ILE A 21 -11.53 -7.30 6.60
CA ILE A 21 -10.75 -7.66 5.42
C ILE A 21 -11.33 -6.95 4.20
N TYR A 22 -10.46 -6.29 3.44
CA TYR A 22 -10.80 -5.53 2.25
C TYR A 22 -10.02 -6.01 1.04
N LEU A 23 -10.66 -5.97 -0.14
CA LEU A 23 -9.96 -5.87 -1.41
C LEU A 23 -9.66 -4.39 -1.65
N THR A 24 -8.38 -4.06 -1.85
CA THR A 24 -7.90 -2.67 -1.83
C THR A 24 -7.10 -2.36 -3.10
N PRO A 25 -7.76 -2.08 -4.24
CA PRO A 25 -7.10 -1.47 -5.39
C PRO A 25 -6.63 -0.04 -5.07
N GLY A 26 -5.49 0.35 -5.64
CA GLY A 26 -4.87 1.65 -5.39
C GLY A 26 -4.17 2.24 -6.60
N LEU A 27 -4.13 3.57 -6.62
CA LEU A 27 -3.33 4.38 -7.53
C LEU A 27 -2.32 5.17 -6.73
N VAL A 28 -1.06 5.09 -7.16
CA VAL A 28 0.09 5.65 -6.47
C VAL A 28 0.88 6.48 -7.47
N HIS A 29 1.18 7.72 -7.13
CA HIS A 29 1.98 8.62 -7.94
C HIS A 29 3.31 8.92 -7.26
N HIS A 30 4.40 8.56 -7.94
CA HIS A 30 5.76 8.92 -7.57
C HIS A 30 6.10 10.23 -8.28
N TRP A 31 6.37 11.27 -7.49
CA TRP A 31 6.71 12.58 -8.02
C TRP A 31 8.12 12.59 -8.63
N SER A 32 8.33 13.46 -9.61
CA SER A 32 9.67 13.70 -10.18
C SER A 32 10.63 14.29 -9.16
N SER A 33 11.92 14.06 -9.36
CA SER A 33 13.02 14.68 -8.62
C SER A 33 14.22 14.91 -9.54
N ASP A 34 15.33 15.40 -9.01
CA ASP A 34 16.57 15.61 -9.77
C ASP A 34 17.16 14.30 -10.35
N VAL A 35 16.75 13.14 -9.84
CA VAL A 35 17.30 11.82 -10.21
C VAL A 35 16.30 10.90 -10.92
N GLN A 36 15.03 11.30 -11.05
CA GLN A 36 14.01 10.50 -11.73
C GLN A 36 12.85 11.34 -12.27
N SER A 37 12.26 10.88 -13.37
CA SER A 37 10.93 11.34 -13.80
C SER A 37 9.84 10.83 -12.85
N SER A 38 8.65 11.41 -12.93
CA SER A 38 7.48 10.86 -12.25
C SER A 38 7.11 9.47 -12.80
N SER A 39 6.45 8.66 -11.97
CA SER A 39 5.92 7.35 -12.35
C SER A 39 4.57 7.08 -11.68
N THR A 40 3.80 6.19 -12.29
CA THR A 40 2.49 5.76 -11.81
C THR A 40 2.53 4.28 -11.46
N GLU A 41 2.07 3.97 -10.26
CA GLU A 41 1.99 2.64 -9.69
C GLU A 41 0.53 2.25 -9.44
N TYR A 42 0.21 1.01 -9.78
CA TYR A 42 -1.09 0.39 -9.63
C TYR A 42 -0.97 -0.77 -8.65
N VAL A 43 -1.76 -0.73 -7.58
CA VAL A 43 -1.74 -1.74 -6.52
C VAL A 43 -3.06 -2.48 -6.51
N VAL A 44 -3.02 -3.79 -6.27
CA VAL A 44 -4.19 -4.58 -5.85
C VAL A 44 -3.74 -5.46 -4.69
N ALA A 45 -4.41 -5.32 -3.55
CA ALA A 45 -4.05 -6.01 -2.31
C ALA A 45 -5.26 -6.52 -1.56
N ILE A 46 -5.04 -7.54 -0.72
CA ILE A 46 -5.95 -7.87 0.39
C ILE A 46 -5.38 -7.20 1.63
N LYS A 47 -6.22 -6.43 2.32
CA LYS A 47 -5.83 -5.66 3.50
C LYS A 47 -6.69 -6.03 4.70
N ALA A 48 -6.05 -6.40 5.79
CA ALA A 48 -6.68 -6.66 7.06
C ALA A 48 -6.54 -5.44 7.98
N TYR A 49 -7.62 -5.11 8.70
CA TYR A 49 -7.66 -4.02 9.64
C TYR A 49 -8.13 -4.47 11.01
N TYR A 50 -7.44 -4.01 12.05
CA TYR A 50 -7.93 -4.03 13.41
C TYR A 50 -8.32 -2.62 13.84
N THR A 51 -9.61 -2.41 14.10
CA THR A 51 -10.20 -1.10 14.43
C THR A 51 -10.34 -0.91 15.94
N PHE A 52 -9.98 0.29 16.42
CA PHE A 52 -10.17 0.68 17.82
C PHE A 52 -10.64 2.15 17.92
N ASN A 53 -11.33 2.47 19.02
CA ASN A 53 -11.95 3.79 19.21
C ASN A 53 -11.25 4.55 20.35
N TRP A 54 -10.70 5.73 20.05
CA TRP A 54 -10.19 6.66 21.06
C TRP A 54 -9.94 8.06 20.48
N PRO A 55 -10.52 9.11 21.07
CA PRO A 55 -11.90 9.58 20.84
C PRO A 55 -12.39 9.60 19.37
N THR A 56 -11.51 9.33 18.42
CA THR A 56 -11.76 9.12 16.98
C THR A 56 -11.57 7.63 16.67
N LYS A 57 -12.18 7.10 15.61
CA LYS A 57 -11.92 5.75 15.12
C LYS A 57 -10.55 5.68 14.42
N TRP A 58 -9.76 4.69 14.83
CA TRP A 58 -8.44 4.37 14.30
C TRP A 58 -8.40 2.93 13.83
N ARG A 59 -7.51 2.60 12.91
CA ARG A 59 -7.26 1.20 12.52
C ARG A 59 -5.79 0.94 12.23
N PHE A 60 -5.32 -0.24 12.64
CA PHE A 60 -4.03 -0.80 12.24
C PHE A 60 -4.24 -1.71 11.03
N GLY A 61 -3.48 -1.48 9.96
CA GLY A 61 -3.60 -2.21 8.71
C GLY A 61 -2.37 -3.06 8.39
N VAL A 62 -2.60 -4.24 7.83
CA VAL A 62 -1.56 -5.04 7.15
C VAL A 62 -2.11 -5.49 5.80
N ALA A 63 -1.35 -5.30 4.73
CA ALA A 63 -1.76 -5.74 3.40
C ALA A 63 -0.70 -6.58 2.71
N GLU A 64 -1.17 -7.51 1.87
CA GLU A 64 -0.35 -8.24 0.91
C GLU A 64 -1.02 -8.21 -0.46
N GLY A 65 -0.22 -8.01 -1.50
CA GLY A 65 -0.75 -7.91 -2.85
C GLY A 65 0.31 -7.87 -3.94
N MET A 66 -0.09 -7.29 -5.05
CA MET A 66 0.77 -7.04 -6.20
C MET A 66 0.79 -5.56 -6.51
N SER A 67 1.93 -5.11 -7.02
CA SER A 67 2.07 -3.76 -7.51
C SER A 67 2.84 -3.67 -8.82
N TYR A 68 2.27 -2.92 -9.76
CA TYR A 68 2.85 -2.65 -11.07
C TYR A 68 3.19 -1.17 -11.20
N ILE A 69 4.41 -0.85 -11.59
CA ILE A 69 4.84 0.54 -11.87
C ILE A 69 5.17 0.71 -13.35
N ASP A 70 4.78 1.84 -13.93
CA ASP A 70 5.05 2.13 -15.36
C ASP A 70 6.54 2.38 -15.64
N ASN A 71 7.24 3.00 -14.69
CA ASN A 71 8.66 3.28 -14.74
C ASN A 71 9.30 3.02 -13.37
N ILE A 72 10.31 2.15 -13.35
CA ILE A 72 11.02 1.75 -12.13
C ILE A 72 11.66 2.98 -11.49
N THR A 73 11.50 3.11 -10.17
CA THR A 73 12.04 4.26 -9.46
C THR A 73 13.56 4.22 -9.36
N TYR A 74 14.20 5.37 -9.12
CA TYR A 74 15.64 5.44 -8.91
C TYR A 74 16.09 4.54 -7.77
N ILE A 75 15.35 4.54 -6.64
CA ILE A 75 15.66 3.71 -5.47
C ILE A 75 15.64 2.23 -5.82
N GLU A 76 14.61 1.76 -6.52
CA GLU A 76 14.52 0.36 -6.96
C GLU A 76 15.62 0.02 -7.97
N ALA A 77 15.86 0.88 -8.97
CA ALA A 77 16.87 0.64 -10.00
C ALA A 77 18.27 0.52 -9.40
N THR A 78 18.67 1.46 -8.53
CA THR A 78 19.97 1.45 -7.86
C THR A 78 20.14 0.20 -6.97
N GLU A 79 19.12 -0.14 -6.18
CA GLU A 79 19.16 -1.35 -5.33
C GLU A 79 19.33 -2.63 -6.14
N MET A 80 18.69 -2.71 -7.32
CA MET A 80 18.83 -3.87 -8.22
C MET A 80 20.21 -3.92 -8.86
N GLU A 81 20.71 -2.78 -9.34
CA GLU A 81 22.03 -2.66 -9.96
C GLU A 81 23.15 -3.05 -8.98
N GLU A 82 23.12 -2.52 -7.75
CA GLU A 82 24.10 -2.84 -6.70
C GLU A 82 24.16 -4.34 -6.38
N LYS A 83 23.04 -5.05 -6.57
CA LYS A 83 22.92 -6.48 -6.32
C LYS A 83 23.05 -7.36 -7.56
N GLY A 84 23.31 -6.76 -8.73
CA GLY A 84 23.46 -7.49 -9.99
C GLY A 84 22.16 -8.09 -10.52
N TYR A 85 21.00 -7.55 -10.13
CA TYR A 85 19.68 -7.98 -10.60
C TYR A 85 19.12 -7.05 -11.67
N THR A 86 18.24 -7.58 -12.52
CA THR A 86 17.43 -6.77 -13.45
C THR A 86 16.14 -6.36 -12.75
N PRO A 87 15.77 -5.07 -12.71
CA PRO A 87 14.52 -4.64 -12.09
C PRO A 87 13.28 -5.15 -12.83
N SER A 88 12.15 -5.22 -12.11
CA SER A 88 10.85 -5.63 -12.65
C SER A 88 9.80 -4.56 -12.32
N ASN A 89 8.93 -4.25 -13.28
CA ASN A 89 7.81 -3.35 -13.07
C ASN A 89 6.75 -3.96 -12.13
N LEU A 90 6.58 -5.28 -12.18
CA LEU A 90 5.65 -6.03 -11.34
C LEU A 90 6.40 -6.63 -10.14
N LEU A 91 5.97 -6.26 -8.94
CA LEU A 91 6.53 -6.70 -7.67
C LEU A 91 5.42 -7.09 -6.69
N ASN A 92 5.78 -7.80 -5.63
CA ASN A 92 4.91 -8.00 -4.48
C ASN A 92 4.79 -6.68 -3.71
N TYR A 93 3.61 -6.49 -3.14
CA TYR A 93 3.26 -5.35 -2.31
C TYR A 93 3.01 -5.82 -0.89
N LEU A 94 3.66 -5.15 0.06
CA LEU A 94 3.38 -5.27 1.49
C LEU A 94 3.12 -3.89 2.06
N ASP A 95 2.17 -3.83 2.98
CA ASP A 95 1.80 -2.59 3.65
C ASP A 95 1.64 -2.82 5.15
N PHE A 96 2.13 -1.87 5.93
CA PHE A 96 1.81 -1.73 7.34
C PHE A 96 1.32 -0.30 7.56
N SER A 97 0.11 -0.13 8.08
CA SER A 97 -0.50 1.20 8.20
C SER A 97 -1.15 1.47 9.54
N VAL A 98 -1.28 2.77 9.84
CA VAL A 98 -2.14 3.30 10.88
C VAL A 98 -3.01 4.36 10.25
N ASP A 99 -4.33 4.21 10.37
CA ASP A 99 -5.28 5.12 9.76
C ASP A 99 -6.20 5.74 10.81
N VAL A 100 -6.69 6.92 10.48
CA VAL A 100 -7.65 7.68 11.27
C VAL A 100 -8.86 8.03 10.41
N ASN A 101 -10.06 7.89 10.99
CA ASN A 101 -11.31 8.16 10.29
C ASN A 101 -11.54 9.67 10.13
N VAL A 102 -11.80 10.10 8.90
CA VAL A 102 -12.00 11.52 8.56
C VAL A 102 -13.33 12.03 9.09
N GLY A 103 -14.41 11.23 8.98
CA GLY A 103 -15.72 11.59 9.50
C GLY A 103 -15.70 11.90 11.00
N ASP A 104 -15.06 11.04 11.79
CA ASP A 104 -14.91 11.25 13.22
C ASP A 104 -14.02 12.46 13.56
N LEU A 105 -12.92 12.69 12.82
CA LEU A 105 -12.02 13.83 13.04
C LEU A 105 -12.72 15.19 12.84
N PHE A 106 -13.58 15.28 11.83
CA PHE A 106 -14.26 16.52 11.47
C PHE A 106 -15.71 16.59 11.96
N ASN A 107 -16.19 15.54 12.65
CA ASN A 107 -17.58 15.38 13.07
C ASN A 107 -18.55 15.52 11.87
N GLN A 108 -18.23 14.87 10.75
CA GLN A 108 -18.99 14.86 9.51
C GLN A 108 -19.41 13.43 9.13
N LYS A 109 -20.70 13.12 9.30
CA LYS A 109 -21.22 11.77 9.07
C LYS A 109 -21.08 11.28 7.63
N ASP A 110 -21.19 12.20 6.67
CA ASP A 110 -21.05 11.88 5.24
C ASP A 110 -19.62 11.44 4.88
N TRP A 111 -18.64 11.61 5.79
CA TRP A 111 -17.24 11.25 5.59
C TRP A 111 -16.80 10.05 6.44
N GLU A 112 -17.73 9.32 7.05
CA GLU A 112 -17.42 8.12 7.86
C GLU A 112 -16.72 7.01 7.06
N ASN A 113 -16.84 7.03 5.74
CA ASN A 113 -16.17 6.11 4.82
C ASN A 113 -14.79 6.57 4.36
N MET A 114 -14.32 7.74 4.82
CA MET A 114 -13.05 8.32 4.40
C MET A 114 -11.98 8.13 5.48
N TRP A 115 -10.78 7.76 5.05
CA TRP A 115 -9.64 7.51 5.92
C TRP A 115 -8.39 8.21 5.41
N VAL A 116 -7.60 8.69 6.35
CA VAL A 116 -6.21 9.10 6.09
C VAL A 116 -5.31 8.16 6.85
N GLY A 117 -4.33 7.59 6.18
CA GLY A 117 -3.40 6.66 6.79
C GLY A 117 -1.94 7.05 6.58
N TYR A 118 -1.12 6.69 7.56
CA TYR A 118 0.32 6.61 7.40
C TYR A 118 0.70 5.16 7.08
N SER A 119 1.53 4.95 6.07
CA SER A 119 1.87 3.63 5.55
C SER A 119 3.38 3.45 5.37
N LEU A 120 3.84 2.25 5.69
CA LEU A 120 5.10 1.66 5.23
C LEU A 120 4.82 0.87 3.95
N HIS A 121 4.88 1.55 2.81
CA HIS A 121 4.62 0.99 1.49
C HIS A 121 5.89 0.27 1.01
N HIS A 122 5.85 -1.06 1.00
CA HIS A 122 6.95 -1.90 0.61
C HIS A 122 6.68 -2.59 -0.73
N ARG A 123 7.67 -2.53 -1.63
CA ARG A 123 7.68 -3.28 -2.88
C ARG A 123 8.91 -4.16 -2.93
N SER A 124 8.76 -5.45 -3.20
CA SER A 124 9.90 -6.36 -3.38
C SER A 124 9.59 -7.52 -4.31
N ALA A 125 10.65 -8.14 -4.82
CA ALA A 125 10.51 -9.42 -5.47
C ALA A 125 10.40 -10.53 -4.40
N ILE A 126 9.43 -11.44 -4.54
CA ILE A 126 9.30 -12.58 -3.63
C ILE A 126 10.45 -13.56 -3.91
N PHE A 127 11.55 -13.36 -3.18
CA PHE A 127 12.64 -14.29 -2.88
C PHE A 127 12.82 -15.43 -3.89
N GLU A 128 13.38 -15.18 -5.08
CA GLU A 128 13.87 -16.20 -6.05
C GLU A 128 12.92 -17.35 -6.49
N ASN A 129 11.75 -17.49 -5.88
CA ASN A 129 10.89 -18.67 -5.92
C ASN A 129 9.68 -18.46 -6.84
N ALA A 130 9.35 -17.20 -7.11
CA ALA A 130 8.22 -16.81 -7.93
C ALA A 130 8.74 -16.19 -9.24
N SER A 131 8.66 -16.94 -10.35
CA SER A 131 9.12 -16.51 -11.68
C SER A 131 8.45 -15.24 -12.17
N GLN A 132 7.22 -14.96 -11.71
CA GLN A 132 6.47 -13.75 -12.03
C GLN A 132 7.11 -12.45 -11.49
N PHE A 133 8.02 -12.56 -10.51
CA PHE A 133 8.75 -11.42 -9.92
C PHE A 133 10.24 -11.42 -10.27
N GLY A 134 10.63 -12.10 -11.36
CA GLY A 134 12.00 -12.04 -11.89
C GLY A 134 13.06 -12.82 -11.10
N ARG A 135 12.70 -13.49 -10.00
CA ARG A 135 13.63 -14.21 -9.10
C ARG A 135 14.74 -13.30 -8.54
N ILE A 136 14.34 -12.22 -7.88
CA ILE A 136 15.23 -11.15 -7.45
C ILE A 136 15.25 -11.07 -5.91
N LYS A 137 16.35 -10.57 -5.33
CA LYS A 137 16.47 -10.28 -3.89
C LYS A 137 16.66 -8.78 -3.65
N GLY A 138 15.59 -8.09 -3.29
CA GLY A 138 15.64 -6.67 -2.92
C GLY A 138 14.27 -6.01 -3.04
N GLY A 139 14.18 -4.77 -2.59
CA GLY A 139 12.94 -4.01 -2.57
C GLY A 139 13.13 -2.58 -2.09
N SER A 140 12.08 -1.78 -2.24
CA SER A 140 12.04 -0.38 -1.85
C SER A 140 10.99 -0.17 -0.75
N ASN A 141 11.27 0.77 0.15
CA ASN A 141 10.35 1.19 1.21
C ASN A 141 10.03 2.67 1.05
N TYR A 142 8.75 3.01 1.12
CA TYR A 142 8.28 4.39 1.16
C TYR A 142 7.44 4.61 2.41
N ASN A 143 7.81 5.64 3.18
CA ASN A 143 6.95 6.17 4.24
C ASN A 143 6.01 7.18 3.58
N THR A 144 4.70 6.99 3.71
CA THR A 144 3.74 7.81 2.97
C THR A 144 2.46 8.10 3.75
N ILE A 145 1.81 9.20 3.39
CA ILE A 145 0.42 9.48 3.76
C ILE A 145 -0.44 9.13 2.56
N TYR A 146 -1.51 8.39 2.80
CA TYR A 146 -2.46 7.99 1.77
C TYR A 146 -3.89 8.30 2.20
N PHE A 147 -4.75 8.37 1.19
CA PHE A 147 -6.20 8.48 1.37
C PHE A 147 -6.85 7.17 0.96
N GLN A 148 -7.86 6.75 1.71
CA GLN A 148 -8.70 5.62 1.34
C GLN A 148 -10.18 5.98 1.49
N TYR A 149 -10.97 5.51 0.53
CA TYR A 149 -12.43 5.53 0.61
C TYR A 149 -12.96 4.10 0.66
N ASP A 150 -13.82 3.81 1.64
CA ASP A 150 -14.47 2.51 1.79
C ASP A 150 -15.91 2.57 1.26
N PHE A 151 -16.40 1.46 0.67
CA PHE A 151 -17.78 1.35 0.16
C PHE A 151 -18.75 0.80 1.19
#